data_AF-A0A2T2VHF7-F1
#
_entry.id   AF-A0A2T2VHF7-F1
#
_cell.length_a   1.000
_cell.length_b   1.000
_cell.length_c   1.000
_cell.angle_alpha   90.00
_cell.angle_beta   90.00
_cell.angle_gamma   90.00
#
_symmetry.space_group_name_H-M   'P 1'
#
loop_
_entity.id
_entity.type
_entity.pdbx_description
1 polymer ?
#
loop_
_entity_poly.entity_id
_entity_poly.type
_entity_poly.pdbx_seq_one_letter_code
_entity_poly.pdbx_strand_id
1 'polypeptide(L)' 'MNKHLWGEVFEPLKDKEVFQNFHLNPWTIEWENGADFAPEFLHELSQTSKTAG' A
#
# COMPACT_ATOMS: atom_id res chain seq x y z
N MET A 1 -9.56 9.31 -7.66
CA MET A 1 -10.03 8.00 -7.13
C MET A 1 -9.13 6.93 -7.72
N ASN A 2 -8.10 6.52 -6.99
CA ASN A 2 -7.18 5.48 -7.45
C ASN A 2 -7.90 4.13 -7.38
N LYS A 3 -8.20 3.57 -8.56
CA LYS A 3 -8.91 2.29 -8.73
C LYS A 3 -8.09 1.06 -8.31
N HIS A 4 -6.87 1.27 -7.81
CA HIS A 4 -5.88 0.23 -7.50
C HIS A 4 -5.86 -0.19 -6.02
N LEU A 5 -6.59 0.50 -5.13
CA LEU A 5 -6.69 0.19 -3.70
C LEU A 5 -8.04 -0.45 -3.34
N TRP A 6 -8.64 -1.19 -4.27
CA TRP A 6 -9.95 -1.81 -4.10
C TRP A 6 -9.85 -3.29 -4.48
N GLY A 7 -10.31 -4.16 -3.59
CA GLY A 7 -10.26 -5.61 -3.75
C GLY A 7 -10.04 -6.31 -2.42
N GLU A 8 -10.50 -7.56 -2.30
CA GLU A 8 -10.41 -8.38 -1.08
C GLU A 8 -8.98 -8.50 -0.55
N VAL A 9 -7.97 -8.38 -1.43
CA VAL A 9 -6.55 -8.40 -1.08
C VAL A 9 -6.10 -7.17 -0.27
N PHE A 10 -6.76 -6.02 -0.43
CA PHE A 10 -6.38 -4.78 0.27
C PHE A 10 -7.24 -4.49 1.50
N GLU A 11 -8.39 -5.16 1.65
CA GLU A 11 -9.27 -4.96 2.81
C GLU A 11 -8.60 -5.25 4.16
N PRO A 12 -7.80 -6.32 4.31
CA PRO A 12 -7.07 -6.58 5.56
C PRO A 12 -6.08 -5.47 5.91
N LEU A 13 -5.52 -4.77 4.91
CA LEU A 13 -4.55 -3.71 5.12
C LEU A 13 -5.14 -2.43 5.72
N LYS A 14 -6.47 -2.35 5.88
CA LYS A 14 -7.13 -1.27 6.64
C LYS A 14 -6.88 -1.41 8.14
N ASP A 15 -6.56 -2.61 8.62
CA ASP A 15 -6.12 -2.83 9.99
C ASP A 15 -4.65 -2.45 10.13
N LYS A 16 -4.34 -1.62 11.13
CA LYS A 16 -2.98 -1.16 11.39
C LYS A 16 -2.05 -2.30 11.81
N GLU A 17 -2.56 -3.30 12.54
CA GLU A 17 -1.78 -4.45 13.00
C GLU A 17 -1.37 -5.34 11.83
N VAL A 18 -2.22 -5.44 10.80
CA VAL A 18 -1.90 -6.15 9.55
C VAL A 18 -0.98 -5.29 8.68
N PHE A 19 -1.28 -3.99 8.55
CA PHE A 19 -0.51 -3.08 7.72
C PHE A 19 0.97 -3.00 8.11
N GLN A 20 1.29 -3.02 9.40
CA GLN A 20 2.68 -2.99 9.87
C GLN A 20 3.47 -4.28 9.58
N ASN A 21 2.79 -5.39 9.26
CA ASN A 21 3.42 -6.69 9.00
C ASN A 21 3.77 -6.87 7.50
N PHE A 22 4.41 -5.87 6.91
CA PHE A 22 4.91 -5.94 5.54
C PHE A 22 6.33 -6.51 5.49
N HIS A 23 6.66 -7.09 4.35
CA HIS A 23 8.01 -7.56 4.02
C HIS A 23 8.54 -6.77 2.82
N LEU A 24 9.85 -6.57 2.77
CA LEU A 24 10.50 -5.96 1.62
C LEU A 24 11.08 -7.06 0.73
N ASN A 25 10.63 -7.11 -0.53
CA ASN A 25 11.29 -7.88 -1.57
C ASN A 25 12.16 -6.93 -2.43
N PRO A 26 12.94 -7.43 -3.42
CA PRO A 26 13.81 -6.58 -4.24
C PRO A 26 13.11 -5.48 -5.05
N TRP A 27 11.79 -5.53 -5.19
CA TRP A 27 10.98 -4.70 -6.10
C TRP A 27 9.89 -3.90 -5.39
N THR A 28 9.25 -4.47 -4.37
CA THR A 28 8.04 -3.95 -3.72
C THR A 28 8.03 -4.24 -2.21
N ILE A 29 7.15 -3.56 -1.48
CA ILE A 29 6.71 -4.03 -0.16
C ILE A 29 5.50 -4.96 -0.36
N GLU A 30 5.46 -6.09 0.35
CA GLU A 30 4.41 -7.10 0.20
C GLU A 30 3.88 -7.61 1.53
N TRP A 31 2.65 -8.10 1.53
CA TRP A 31 1.98 -8.75 2.66
C TRP A 31 1.68 -10.22 2.33
N GLU A 32 1.52 -11.05 3.37
CA GLU A 32 1.24 -12.49 3.22
C GLU A 32 -0.05 -12.79 2.42
N ASN A 33 -0.99 -11.85 2.40
CA ASN A 33 -2.23 -11.97 1.66
C ASN A 33 -2.06 -11.71 0.14
N GLY A 34 -0.84 -11.39 -0.32
CA GLY A 34 -0.50 -11.17 -1.73
C GLY A 34 -0.69 -9.73 -2.20
N ALA A 35 -0.99 -8.79 -1.30
CA ALA A 35 -0.95 -7.37 -1.62
C ALA A 35 0.50 -6.89 -1.71
N ASP A 36 0.80 -6.04 -2.69
CA ASP A 36 2.10 -5.38 -2.81
C ASP A 36 1.97 -3.91 -3.23
N PHE A 37 2.95 -3.09 -2.84
CA PHE A 37 3.09 -1.71 -3.27
C PHE A 37 4.50 -1.44 -3.78
N ALA A 38 4.59 -0.92 -5.00
CA ALA A 38 5.83 -0.46 -5.59
C ALA A 38 6.32 0.86 -4.95
N PRO A 39 7.64 1.11 -4.88
CA PRO A 39 8.20 2.35 -4.34
C PRO A 39 7.64 3.62 -5.01
N GLU A 40 7.43 3.59 -6.32
CA GLU A 40 6.90 4.71 -7.09
C GLU A 40 5.47 5.06 -6.66
N PHE A 41 4.64 4.05 -6.42
CA PHE A 41 3.27 4.22 -5.96
C PHE A 41 3.23 4.85 -4.56
N LEU A 42 4.09 4.39 -3.64
CA LEU A 42 4.22 4.98 -2.30
C LEU A 42 4.70 6.43 -2.36
N HIS A 43 5.64 6.74 -3.25
CA HIS A 43 6.15 8.08 -3.46
C HIS A 43 5.05 9.03 -3.99
N GLU A 44 4.28 8.61 -4.99
CA GLU A 44 3.15 9.39 -5.53
C GLU A 44 2.07 9.66 -4.45
N LEU A 45 1.75 8.65 -3.63
CA LEU A 45 0.83 8.83 -2.50
C LEU A 45 1.33 9.85 -1.49
N SER A 46 2.63 9.82 -1.16
CA SER A 46 3.25 10.80 -0.25
C SER A 46 3.26 12.22 -0.80
N GLN A 47 3.33 12.38 -2.12
CA GLN A 47 3.29 13.69 -2.80
C GLN A 47 1.86 14.22 -2.83
N THR A 48 0.89 13.36 -3.16
CA THR A 48 -0.54 13.71 -3.24
C THR A 48 -1.11 14.10 -1.89
N SER A 49 -0.69 13.42 -0.81
CA SER A 49 -1.11 13.75 0.56
C SER A 49 -0.60 15.10 1.06
N LYS A 50 0.41 15.71 0.41
CA LYS A 50 0.87 17.07 0.73
C LYS A 50 0.06 18.18 0.05
N THR A 51 -0.80 17.86 -0.93
CA THR A 51 -1.56 18.86 -1.71
C THR A 51 -3.02 18.98 -1.27
N ALA A 52 -3.44 18.25 -0.23
CA ALA A 52 -4.79 18.31 0.34
C ALA A 52 -4.87 19.10 1.66
N GLY A 53 -3.92 20.00 1.91
CA GLY A 53 -3.86 20.90 3.08
C GLY A 53 -3.92 22.36 2.68
#